data_AF-A0A7R8ZIE1-F1
#
_entry.id   AF-A0A7R8ZIE1-F1
#
_cell.length_a   1.000
_cell.length_b   1.000
_cell.length_c   1.000
_cell.angle_alpha   90.00
_cell.angle_beta   90.00
_cell.angle_gamma   90.00
#
_symmetry.space_group_name_H-M   'P 1'
#
loop_
_entity.id
_entity.type
_entity.pdbx_description
1 polymer ?
#
loop_
_entity_poly.entity_id
_entity_poly.type
_entity_poly.pdbx_seq_one_letter_code
_entity_poly.pdbx_strand_id
1 'polypeptide(L)'
;MLQDIFLPHIESGTITLIGATTENPSFSLNSALLSRCRVIVLEKLDTESLVTILTRAVRGVGGRVVHQGLTPSEPDTPRFLMDSETVLWLAEMCDGDARIALNSLQLALQSRDTVPGRILMISLDDIKDGVKRSHLLYDKKGEEHYNIVSAMHKSIRASDDNAALYWLTRMLQGGEDPVFIARRLVRAASEDIGTVLTTPP
;
A
#
# COMPACT_ATOMS: atom_id res chain seq x y z
N MET A 1 -6.34 32.32 -0.09
CA MET A 1 -6.97 33.00 1.07
C MET A 1 -6.56 32.45 2.43
N LEU A 2 -6.40 31.12 2.65
CA LEU A 2 -5.82 30.58 3.90
C LEU A 2 -4.30 30.33 3.80
N GLN A 3 -3.82 29.98 2.61
CA GLN A 3 -2.41 29.69 2.33
C GLN A 3 -1.52 30.95 2.36
N ASP A 4 -2.07 32.12 2.05
CA ASP A 4 -1.31 33.38 1.92
C ASP A 4 -0.84 33.93 3.27
N ILE A 5 -1.44 33.47 4.37
CA ILE A 5 -1.08 33.84 5.74
C ILE A 5 0.34 33.39 6.09
N PHE A 6 0.82 32.31 5.47
CA PHE A 6 2.15 31.75 5.76
C PHE A 6 3.28 32.44 4.98
N LEU A 7 2.96 33.21 3.93
CA LEU A 7 3.96 33.84 3.05
C LEU A 7 4.96 34.75 3.82
N PRO A 8 4.51 35.69 4.68
CA PRO A 8 5.44 36.59 5.37
C PRO A 8 6.43 35.83 6.26
N HIS A 9 5.98 34.74 6.89
CA HIS A 9 6.78 33.93 7.82
C HIS A 9 7.77 33.00 7.10
N ILE A 10 7.42 32.55 5.90
CA ILE A 10 8.32 31.77 5.03
C ILE A 10 9.41 32.69 4.47
N GLU A 11 9.04 33.90 4.03
CA GLU A 11 9.98 34.88 3.49
C GLU A 11 10.96 35.43 4.53
N SER A 12 10.49 35.64 5.77
CA SER A 12 11.34 36.06 6.88
C SER A 12 12.24 34.94 7.42
N GLY A 13 12.11 33.71 6.91
CA GLY A 13 12.83 32.54 7.40
C GLY A 13 12.43 32.10 8.81
N THR A 14 11.30 32.60 9.34
CA THR A 14 10.81 32.25 10.68
C THR A 14 10.27 30.82 10.72
N ILE A 15 9.78 30.30 9.60
CA ILE A 15 9.28 28.92 9.47
C ILE A 15 9.84 28.25 8.22
N THR A 16 10.13 26.95 8.34
CA THR A 16 10.38 26.06 7.20
C THR A 16 9.12 25.25 6.93
N LEU A 17 8.46 25.50 5.80
CA LEU A 17 7.26 24.77 5.40
C LEU A 17 7.62 23.49 4.65
N ILE A 18 7.14 22.34 5.13
CA ILE A 18 7.22 21.05 4.45
C ILE A 18 5.80 20.56 4.18
N GLY A 19 5.41 20.53 2.90
CA GLY A 19 4.12 19.99 2.46
C GLY A 19 4.30 18.63 1.79
N ALA A 20 3.40 17.70 2.08
CA ALA A 20 3.34 16.40 1.42
C ALA A 20 1.96 16.23 0.75
N THR A 21 1.94 15.80 -0.51
CA THR A 21 0.72 15.57 -1.30
C THR A 21 0.94 14.40 -2.24
N THR A 22 -0.11 13.61 -2.45
CA THR A 22 -0.18 12.58 -3.50
C THR A 22 -0.71 13.14 -4.83
N GLU A 23 -1.33 14.31 -4.79
CA GLU A 23 -1.83 15.03 -5.95
C GLU A 23 -0.80 16.03 -6.47
N ASN A 24 -0.90 16.41 -7.75
CA ASN A 24 0.03 17.37 -8.33
C ASN A 24 -0.12 18.75 -7.62
N PRO A 25 0.97 19.26 -7.01
CA PRO A 25 0.94 20.46 -6.19
C PRO A 25 0.50 21.72 -6.95
N SER A 26 0.63 21.75 -8.29
CA SER A 26 0.18 22.90 -9.09
C SER A 26 -1.34 23.12 -9.08
N PHE A 27 -2.13 22.09 -8.72
CA PHE A 27 -3.59 22.20 -8.64
C PHE A 27 -4.10 22.60 -7.26
N SER A 28 -3.34 22.30 -6.20
CA SER A 28 -3.78 22.46 -4.82
C SER A 28 -3.08 23.61 -4.07
N LEU A 29 -1.97 24.14 -4.60
CA LEU A 29 -1.23 25.26 -4.02
C LEU A 29 -1.31 26.55 -4.84
N ASN A 30 -1.37 27.68 -4.14
CA ASN A 30 -1.24 28.99 -4.75
C ASN A 30 0.16 29.18 -5.38
N SER A 31 0.21 29.82 -6.55
CA SER A 31 1.44 30.11 -7.30
C SER A 31 2.48 30.89 -6.48
N ALA A 32 2.04 31.76 -5.56
CA ALA A 32 2.92 32.51 -4.67
C ALA A 32 3.72 31.63 -3.68
N LEU A 33 3.13 30.51 -3.22
CA LEU A 33 3.83 29.52 -2.39
C LEU A 33 4.72 28.62 -3.25
N LEU A 34 4.22 28.18 -4.41
CA LEU A 34 5.01 27.34 -5.32
C LEU A 34 6.30 28.03 -5.78
N SER A 35 6.29 29.36 -5.95
CA SER A 35 7.50 30.10 -6.31
C SER A 35 8.56 30.16 -5.19
N ARG A 36 8.21 29.80 -3.95
CA ARG A 36 9.07 29.83 -2.76
C ARG A 36 9.33 28.43 -2.18
N CYS A 37 8.67 27.41 -2.70
CA CYS A 37 8.84 26.02 -2.29
C CYS A 37 9.60 25.24 -3.36
N ARG A 38 10.48 24.34 -2.92
CA ARG A 38 11.10 23.36 -3.82
C ARG A 38 10.20 22.14 -3.91
N VAL A 39 9.75 21.81 -5.11
CA VAL A 39 8.98 20.58 -5.36
C VAL A 39 9.97 19.42 -5.53
N ILE A 40 9.76 18.37 -4.76
CA ILE A 40 10.51 17.11 -4.86
C ILE A 40 9.49 16.02 -5.16
N VAL A 41 9.71 15.29 -6.25
CA VAL A 41 8.89 14.12 -6.59
C VAL A 41 9.46 12.92 -5.85
N LEU A 42 8.61 12.25 -5.08
CA LEU A 42 8.94 10.99 -4.43
C LEU A 42 8.29 9.86 -5.23
N GLU A 43 9.09 8.84 -5.54
CA GLU A 43 8.62 7.65 -6.22
C GLU A 43 8.24 6.57 -5.19
N LYS A 44 7.46 5.59 -5.64
CA LYS A 44 7.18 4.40 -4.85
C LYS A 44 8.48 3.68 -4.52
N LEU A 45 8.54 3.08 -3.32
CA LEU A 45 9.69 2.28 -2.93
C LEU A 45 9.75 1.00 -3.76
N ASP A 46 10.95 0.58 -4.12
CA ASP A 46 11.17 -0.75 -4.65
C ASP A 46 11.09 -1.80 -3.54
N THR A 47 10.95 -3.07 -3.96
CA THR A 47 10.85 -4.20 -3.03
C THR A 47 12.07 -4.30 -2.13
N GLU A 48 13.28 -4.02 -2.64
CA GLU A 48 14.52 -4.09 -1.86
C GLU A 48 14.57 -3.03 -0.74
N SER A 49 14.12 -1.80 -1.03
CA SER A 49 14.00 -0.74 -0.02
C SER A 49 12.97 -1.11 1.04
N LEU A 50 11.84 -1.69 0.65
CA LEU A 50 10.83 -2.18 1.59
C LEU A 50 11.36 -3.31 2.49
N VAL A 51 12.08 -4.28 1.93
CA VAL A 51 12.74 -5.35 2.70
C VAL A 51 13.72 -4.74 3.71
N THR A 52 14.46 -3.71 3.32
CA THR A 52 15.41 -3.00 4.20
C THR A 52 14.67 -2.30 5.36
N ILE A 53 13.57 -1.61 5.06
CA ILE A 53 12.72 -0.95 6.07
C ILE A 53 12.14 -1.95 7.04
N LEU A 54 11.56 -3.05 6.54
CA LEU A 54 10.97 -4.12 7.35
C LEU A 54 12.02 -4.79 8.24
N THR A 55 13.20 -5.11 7.69
CA THR A 55 14.30 -5.72 8.45
C THR A 55 14.76 -4.81 9.60
N ARG A 56 14.83 -3.49 9.35
CA ARG A 56 15.13 -2.50 10.39
C ARG A 56 14.04 -2.43 11.45
N ALA A 57 12.76 -2.45 11.04
CA ALA A 57 11.63 -2.44 11.95
C ALA A 57 11.64 -3.68 12.86
N VAL A 58 11.84 -4.88 12.29
CA VAL A 58 11.95 -6.15 13.02
C VAL A 58 13.05 -6.08 14.09
N ARG A 59 14.24 -5.59 13.73
CA ARG A 59 15.34 -5.39 14.70
C ARG A 59 14.98 -4.38 15.78
N GLY A 60 14.32 -3.27 15.41
CA GLY A 60 13.90 -2.21 16.34
C GLY A 60 12.90 -2.67 17.40
N VAL A 61 12.06 -3.66 17.10
CA VAL A 61 11.11 -4.23 18.07
C VAL A 61 11.65 -5.47 18.80
N GLY A 62 12.95 -5.76 18.68
CA GLY A 62 13.62 -6.87 19.36
C GLY A 62 13.41 -8.23 18.69
N GLY A 63 13.03 -8.25 17.42
CA GLY A 63 12.98 -9.45 16.59
C GLY A 63 14.23 -9.62 15.72
N ARG A 64 14.37 -10.81 15.13
CA ARG A 64 15.48 -11.12 14.22
C ARG A 64 14.97 -11.74 12.94
N VAL A 65 15.45 -11.25 11.81
CA VAL A 65 15.24 -11.90 10.51
C VAL A 65 16.27 -13.01 10.36
N VAL A 66 15.82 -14.22 10.07
CA VAL A 66 16.66 -15.43 9.88
C VAL A 66 16.55 -15.88 8.43
N HIS A 67 17.62 -16.46 7.91
CA HIS A 67 17.61 -17.15 6.62
C HIS A 67 17.83 -18.63 6.92
N GLN A 68 16.91 -19.49 6.46
CA GLN A 68 16.98 -20.96 6.50
C GLN A 68 17.87 -21.57 7.60
N GLY A 69 17.28 -21.85 8.77
CA GLY A 69 17.85 -22.80 9.74
C GLY A 69 19.08 -22.34 10.55
N LEU A 70 19.56 -21.11 10.36
CA LEU A 70 20.65 -20.57 11.17
C LEU A 70 20.15 -20.12 12.55
N THR A 71 20.44 -20.92 13.56
CA THR A 71 20.31 -20.51 14.97
C THR A 71 21.23 -19.31 15.25
N PRO A 72 20.73 -18.27 15.94
CA PRO A 72 21.55 -17.11 16.25
C PRO A 72 22.72 -17.50 17.17
N SER A 73 23.93 -17.12 16.77
CA SER A 73 25.19 -17.27 17.51
C SER A 73 25.47 -16.11 18.48
N GLU A 74 24.53 -15.17 18.63
CA GLU A 74 24.67 -14.00 19.50
C GLU A 74 23.98 -14.19 20.86
N PRO A 75 24.49 -13.56 21.93
CA PRO A 75 24.04 -13.77 23.31
C PRO A 75 22.65 -13.20 23.64
N ASP A 76 22.04 -12.41 22.75
CA ASP A 76 20.70 -11.84 22.97
C ASP A 76 19.62 -12.74 22.39
N THR A 77 18.73 -13.23 23.27
CA THR A 77 17.58 -14.04 22.87
C THR A 77 16.53 -13.12 22.24
N PRO A 78 16.25 -13.25 20.93
CA PRO A 78 15.28 -12.39 20.27
C PRO A 78 13.87 -12.69 20.77
N ARG A 79 13.01 -11.66 20.84
CA ARG A 79 11.59 -11.83 21.21
C ARG A 79 10.84 -12.67 20.20
N PHE A 80 11.18 -12.50 18.93
CA PHE A 80 10.61 -13.27 17.83
C PHE A 80 11.62 -13.44 16.69
N LEU A 81 11.43 -14.49 15.90
CA LEU A 81 12.14 -14.76 14.67
C LEU A 81 11.18 -14.59 13.50
N MET A 82 11.67 -14.05 12.41
CA MET A 82 10.92 -13.88 11.19
C MET A 82 11.76 -14.42 10.03
N ASP A 83 11.17 -15.24 9.18
CA ASP A 83 11.90 -15.77 8.03
C ASP A 83 12.04 -14.72 6.92
N SER A 84 13.16 -14.74 6.20
CA SER A 84 13.40 -13.80 5.11
C SER A 84 12.41 -13.91 3.97
N GLU A 85 11.91 -15.11 3.66
CA GLU A 85 10.89 -15.28 2.63
C GLU A 85 9.60 -14.58 3.04
N THR A 86 9.31 -14.58 4.34
CA THR A 86 8.15 -13.89 4.90
C THR A 86 8.30 -12.36 4.81
N VAL A 87 9.51 -11.82 5.06
CA VAL A 87 9.81 -10.39 4.88
C VAL A 87 9.69 -9.98 3.42
N LEU A 88 10.26 -10.79 2.51
CA LEU A 88 10.21 -10.54 1.07
C LEU A 88 8.77 -10.54 0.56
N TRP A 89 8.00 -11.55 0.94
CA TRP A 89 6.58 -11.65 0.58
C TRP A 89 5.78 -10.44 1.06
N LEU A 90 6.01 -9.98 2.30
CA LEU A 90 5.34 -8.80 2.83
C LEU A 90 5.73 -7.53 2.03
N ALA A 91 6.99 -7.40 1.63
CA ALA A 91 7.44 -6.28 0.82
C ALA A 91 6.77 -6.26 -0.57
N GLU A 92 6.67 -7.42 -1.24
CA GLU A 92 6.02 -7.54 -2.56
C GLU A 92 4.53 -7.20 -2.50
N MET A 93 3.83 -7.58 -1.44
CA MET A 93 2.39 -7.31 -1.28
C MET A 93 2.07 -5.83 -1.04
N CYS A 94 3.03 -5.02 -0.60
CA CYS A 94 2.78 -3.62 -0.21
C CYS A 94 2.96 -2.60 -1.35
N ASP A 95 3.34 -3.04 -2.56
CA ASP A 95 3.43 -2.21 -3.78
C ASP A 95 4.12 -0.84 -3.58
N GLY A 96 5.20 -0.82 -2.81
CA GLY A 96 5.99 0.38 -2.53
C GLY A 96 5.49 1.28 -1.40
N ASP A 97 4.41 0.95 -0.68
CA ASP A 97 3.94 1.68 0.49
C ASP A 97 4.51 1.09 1.81
N ALA A 98 5.52 1.77 2.36
CA ALA A 98 6.14 1.38 3.62
C ALA A 98 5.19 1.44 4.83
N ARG A 99 4.19 2.33 4.81
CA ARG A 99 3.22 2.45 5.91
C ARG A 99 2.34 1.21 5.98
N ILE A 100 1.89 0.70 4.83
CA ILE A 100 1.12 -0.56 4.77
C ILE A 100 1.97 -1.74 5.24
N ALA A 101 3.24 -1.80 4.81
CA ALA A 101 4.17 -2.85 5.20
C ALA A 101 4.40 -2.88 6.72
N LEU A 102 4.69 -1.73 7.33
CA LEU A 102 4.91 -1.60 8.77
C LEU A 102 3.66 -1.90 9.59
N ASN A 103 2.48 -1.42 9.15
CA ASN A 103 1.21 -1.71 9.82
C ASN A 103 0.89 -3.21 9.79
N SER A 104 1.12 -3.87 8.66
CA SER A 104 0.89 -5.31 8.50
C SER A 104 1.82 -6.12 9.41
N LEU A 105 3.10 -5.73 9.50
CA LEU A 105 4.05 -6.31 10.44
C LEU A 105 3.58 -6.13 11.89
N GLN A 106 3.12 -4.93 12.26
CA GLN A 106 2.61 -4.65 13.60
C GLN A 106 1.39 -5.50 13.95
N LEU A 107 0.45 -5.68 13.02
CA LEU A 107 -0.74 -6.50 13.22
C LEU A 107 -0.40 -7.98 13.36
N ALA A 108 0.55 -8.49 12.57
CA ALA A 108 1.06 -9.86 12.72
C ALA A 108 1.66 -10.06 14.12
N LEU A 109 2.45 -9.10 14.60
CA LEU A 109 3.02 -9.13 15.96
C LEU A 109 1.95 -9.10 17.06
N GLN A 110 0.89 -8.31 16.89
CA GLN A 110 -0.20 -8.19 17.87
C GLN A 110 -1.14 -9.39 17.89
N SER A 111 -1.28 -10.09 16.75
CA SER A 111 -2.16 -11.27 16.64
C SER A 111 -1.65 -12.50 17.40
N ARG A 112 -0.38 -12.47 17.83
CA ARG A 112 0.28 -13.56 18.54
C ARG A 112 0.37 -13.21 20.03
N ASP A 113 -0.24 -14.05 20.87
CA ASP A 113 -0.04 -13.97 22.31
C ASP A 113 1.41 -14.36 22.65
N THR A 114 2.13 -13.48 23.34
CA THR A 114 3.46 -13.79 23.86
C THR A 114 3.35 -14.84 24.94
N VAL A 115 3.64 -16.10 24.61
CA VAL A 115 3.77 -17.17 25.60
C VAL A 115 5.13 -17.02 26.30
N PRO A 116 5.18 -16.86 27.64
CA PRO A 116 6.44 -16.74 28.36
C PRO A 116 7.34 -17.97 28.12
N GLY A 117 8.59 -17.75 27.70
CA GLY A 117 9.60 -18.80 27.59
C GLY A 117 9.71 -19.49 26.22
N ARG A 118 8.95 -19.08 25.19
CA ARG A 118 9.15 -19.54 23.79
C ARG A 118 9.49 -18.37 22.88
N ILE A 119 10.52 -18.55 22.06
CA ILE A 119 10.83 -17.63 20.97
C ILE A 119 9.73 -17.78 19.92
N LEU A 120 9.08 -16.67 19.60
CA LEU A 120 7.93 -16.65 18.71
C LEU A 120 8.40 -16.65 17.25
N MET A 121 8.02 -17.65 16.44
CA MET A 121 8.36 -17.67 15.02
C MET A 121 7.20 -17.11 14.19
N ILE A 122 7.38 -15.94 13.57
CA ILE A 122 6.40 -15.34 12.67
C ILE A 122 6.58 -15.98 11.30
N SER A 123 5.57 -16.74 10.88
CA SER A 123 5.48 -17.35 9.57
C SER A 123 4.64 -16.49 8.62
N LEU A 124 4.70 -16.85 7.34
CA LEU A 124 3.94 -16.22 6.27
C LEU A 124 2.42 -16.31 6.50
N ASP A 125 1.94 -17.38 7.13
CA ASP A 125 0.51 -17.53 7.45
C ASP A 125 0.05 -16.55 8.53
N ASP A 126 0.88 -16.24 9.53
CA ASP A 126 0.55 -15.23 10.54
C ASP A 126 0.40 -13.84 9.91
N ILE A 127 1.24 -13.54 8.91
CA ILE A 127 1.15 -12.29 8.16
C ILE A 127 -0.11 -12.29 7.31
N LYS A 128 -0.42 -13.38 6.60
CA LYS A 128 -1.66 -13.47 5.82
C LYS A 128 -2.89 -13.25 6.69
N ASP A 129 -2.93 -13.80 7.89
CA ASP A 129 -4.06 -13.61 8.80
C ASP A 129 -4.12 -12.21 9.42
N GLY A 130 -2.97 -11.62 9.73
CA GLY A 130 -2.86 -10.21 10.13
C GLY A 130 -3.30 -9.25 9.01
N VAL A 131 -2.90 -9.53 7.77
CA VAL A 131 -3.27 -8.78 6.57
C VAL A 131 -4.76 -8.90 6.29
N LYS A 132 -5.38 -10.10 6.35
CA LYS A 132 -6.84 -10.26 6.23
C LYS A 132 -7.61 -9.40 7.24
N ARG A 133 -7.14 -9.35 8.50
CA ARG A 133 -7.72 -8.50 9.55
C ARG A 133 -7.48 -7.01 9.30
N SER A 134 -6.30 -6.65 8.79
CA SER A 134 -5.93 -5.30 8.38
C SER A 134 -6.84 -4.79 7.27
N HIS A 135 -7.01 -5.57 6.19
CA HIS A 135 -7.92 -5.26 5.09
C HIS A 135 -9.35 -5.07 5.60
N LEU A 136 -9.85 -5.95 6.46
CA LEU A 136 -11.18 -5.77 7.08
C LEU A 136 -11.34 -4.47 7.89
N LEU A 137 -10.26 -3.98 8.52
CA LEU A 137 -10.26 -2.73 9.28
C LEU A 137 -10.02 -1.50 8.38
N TYR A 138 -9.25 -1.65 7.31
CA TYR A 138 -8.87 -0.61 6.36
C TYR A 138 -9.96 -0.36 5.30
N ASP A 139 -10.80 -1.37 5.02
CA ASP A 139 -11.98 -1.32 4.15
C ASP A 139 -13.05 -0.29 4.61
N LYS A 140 -12.94 0.22 5.85
CA LYS A 140 -13.77 1.34 6.32
C LYS A 140 -13.55 2.67 5.60
N LYS A 141 -12.51 2.81 4.77
CA LYS A 141 -12.17 4.05 4.04
C LYS A 141 -12.27 3.98 2.52
N GLY A 142 -12.67 2.85 1.92
CA GLY A 142 -13.01 2.79 0.49
C GLY A 142 -11.86 2.91 -0.51
N GLU A 143 -10.58 2.75 -0.11
CA GLU A 143 -9.45 2.75 -1.06
C GLU A 143 -9.33 1.43 -1.84
N GLU A 144 -9.68 0.29 -1.23
CA GLU A 144 -9.63 -1.03 -1.90
C GLU A 144 -10.65 -1.12 -3.05
N HIS A 145 -11.81 -0.49 -2.88
CA HIS A 145 -12.81 -0.26 -3.93
C HIS A 145 -12.19 0.29 -5.22
N TYR A 146 -11.43 1.39 -5.12
CA TYR A 146 -10.81 2.02 -6.30
C TYR A 146 -9.72 1.15 -6.92
N ASN A 147 -8.94 0.45 -6.09
CA ASN A 147 -7.88 -0.42 -6.58
C ASN A 147 -8.43 -1.62 -7.35
N ILE A 148 -9.48 -2.28 -6.83
CA ILE A 148 -10.10 -3.43 -7.50
C ILE A 148 -10.80 -3.00 -8.80
N VAL A 149 -11.50 -1.86 -8.80
CA VAL A 149 -12.13 -1.31 -10.01
C VAL A 149 -11.08 -0.96 -11.06
N SER A 150 -9.96 -0.34 -10.65
CA SER A 150 -8.86 -0.02 -11.58
C SER A 150 -8.19 -1.28 -12.14
N ALA A 151 -8.01 -2.32 -11.32
CA ALA A 151 -7.44 -3.59 -11.77
C ALA A 151 -8.36 -4.27 -12.80
N MET A 152 -9.69 -4.30 -12.55
CA MET A 152 -10.66 -4.79 -13.53
C MET A 152 -10.58 -4.03 -14.86
N HIS A 153 -10.56 -2.69 -14.85
CA HIS A 153 -10.48 -1.89 -16.08
C HIS A 153 -9.18 -2.14 -16.85
N LYS A 154 -8.04 -2.26 -16.15
CA LYS A 154 -6.75 -2.58 -16.78
C LYS A 154 -6.76 -3.98 -17.39
N SER A 155 -7.34 -4.98 -16.72
CA SER A 155 -7.47 -6.34 -17.25
C SER A 155 -8.36 -6.38 -18.49
N ILE A 156 -9.49 -5.66 -18.49
CA ILE A 156 -10.37 -5.53 -19.67
C ILE A 156 -9.61 -4.88 -20.84
N ARG A 157 -8.88 -3.79 -20.60
CA ARG A 157 -8.08 -3.11 -21.64
C ARG A 157 -6.94 -3.98 -22.18
N ALA A 158 -6.37 -4.84 -21.33
CA ALA A 158 -5.33 -5.79 -21.71
C ALA A 158 -5.87 -7.07 -22.36
N SER A 159 -7.20 -7.19 -22.54
CA SER A 159 -7.88 -8.40 -23.05
C SER A 159 -7.55 -9.67 -22.25
N ASP A 160 -7.39 -9.55 -20.93
CA ASP A 160 -7.18 -10.67 -20.02
C ASP A 160 -8.51 -11.03 -19.31
N ASP A 161 -9.25 -11.96 -19.93
CA ASP A 161 -10.59 -12.38 -19.48
C ASP A 161 -10.57 -13.01 -18.08
N ASN A 162 -9.53 -13.80 -17.77
CA ASN A 162 -9.41 -14.49 -16.49
C ASN A 162 -9.15 -13.49 -15.36
N ALA A 163 -8.25 -12.54 -15.57
CA ALA A 163 -7.99 -11.49 -14.60
C ALA A 163 -9.22 -10.58 -14.41
N ALA A 164 -9.91 -10.22 -15.50
CA ALA A 164 -11.14 -9.42 -15.42
C ALA A 164 -12.24 -10.12 -14.60
N LEU A 165 -12.46 -11.42 -14.83
CA LEU A 165 -13.42 -12.24 -14.06
C LEU A 165 -13.01 -12.40 -12.60
N TYR A 166 -11.71 -12.56 -12.33
CA TYR A 166 -11.18 -12.64 -10.97
C TYR A 166 -11.49 -11.37 -10.17
N TRP A 167 -11.19 -10.20 -10.74
CA TRP A 167 -11.46 -8.91 -10.09
C TRP A 167 -12.96 -8.63 -9.93
N LEU A 168 -13.77 -9.00 -10.92
CA LEU A 168 -15.24 -8.93 -10.83
C LEU A 168 -15.77 -9.79 -9.67
N THR A 169 -15.30 -11.03 -9.56
CA THR A 169 -15.72 -11.96 -8.50
C THR A 169 -15.28 -11.45 -7.13
N ARG A 170 -14.08 -10.88 -7.02
CA ARG A 170 -13.59 -10.21 -5.81
C ARG A 170 -14.47 -9.04 -5.40
N MET A 171 -14.95 -8.21 -6.33
CA MET A 171 -15.90 -7.12 -6.01
C MET A 171 -17.22 -7.66 -5.48
N LEU A 172 -17.78 -8.70 -6.13
CA LEU A 172 -19.03 -9.31 -5.68
C LEU A 172 -18.91 -9.95 -4.29
N GLN A 173 -17.80 -10.64 -4.00
CA GLN A 173 -17.52 -11.20 -2.68
C GLN A 173 -17.21 -10.12 -1.63
N GLY A 174 -16.62 -9.00 -2.06
CA GLY A 174 -16.35 -7.82 -1.24
C GLY A 174 -17.60 -7.00 -0.88
N GLY A 175 -18.77 -7.37 -1.39
CA GLY A 175 -20.03 -6.68 -1.06
C GLY A 175 -20.25 -5.38 -1.84
N GLU A 176 -19.55 -5.19 -2.96
CA GLU A 176 -19.78 -4.06 -3.84
C GLU A 176 -21.20 -4.05 -4.40
N ASP A 177 -21.78 -2.86 -4.54
CA ASP A 177 -23.10 -2.69 -5.14
C ASP A 177 -23.07 -3.17 -6.60
N PRO A 178 -23.87 -4.20 -6.97
CA PRO A 178 -23.93 -4.70 -8.34
C PRO A 178 -24.28 -3.61 -9.36
N VAL A 179 -25.06 -2.60 -8.97
CA VAL A 179 -25.41 -1.46 -9.84
C VAL A 179 -24.19 -0.58 -10.10
N PHE A 180 -23.31 -0.42 -9.11
CA PHE A 180 -22.04 0.27 -9.28
C PHE A 180 -21.11 -0.47 -10.25
N ILE A 181 -20.97 -1.79 -10.09
CA ILE A 181 -20.16 -2.64 -10.99
C ILE A 181 -20.69 -2.52 -12.43
N ALA A 182 -22.02 -2.62 -12.62
CA ALA A 182 -22.65 -2.50 -13.93
C ALA A 182 -22.35 -1.15 -14.60
N ARG A 183 -22.41 -0.03 -13.86
CA ARG A 183 -22.04 1.30 -14.39
C ARG A 183 -20.59 1.34 -14.87
N ARG A 184 -19.66 0.71 -14.13
CA ARG A 184 -18.24 0.67 -14.50
C ARG A 184 -17.96 -0.19 -15.73
N LEU A 185 -18.70 -1.28 -15.92
CA LEU A 185 -18.62 -2.11 -17.12
C LEU A 185 -19.15 -1.38 -18.36
N VAL A 186 -20.28 -0.68 -18.24
CA VAL A 186 -20.83 0.14 -19.34
C VAL A 186 -19.83 1.24 -19.75
N ARG A 187 -19.21 1.89 -18.77
CA ARG A 187 -18.18 2.90 -19.02
C ARG A 187 -16.95 2.30 -19.73
N ALA A 188 -16.44 1.16 -19.27
CA ALA A 188 -15.33 0.45 -19.91
C ALA A 188 -15.64 0.08 -21.36
N ALA A 189 -16.86 -0.42 -21.62
CA ALA A 189 -17.30 -0.76 -22.98
C ALA A 189 -17.33 0.48 -23.89
N SER A 190 -17.75 1.65 -23.37
CA SER A 190 -17.75 2.88 -24.15
C SER A 190 -16.36 3.48 -24.34
N GLU A 191 -15.49 3.44 -23.33
CA GLU A 191 -14.17 4.11 -23.34
C GLU A 191 -13.09 3.26 -24.02
N ASP A 192 -13.08 1.95 -23.78
CA ASP A 192 -12.01 1.06 -24.26
C ASP A 192 -12.39 0.26 -25.52
N ILE A 193 -13.69 0.07 -25.80
CA ILE A 193 -14.17 -0.74 -26.95
C ILE A 193 -14.89 0.10 -28.02
N GLY A 194 -15.46 1.25 -27.63
CA GLY A 194 -16.55 1.97 -28.33
C GLY A 194 -16.34 2.49 -29.76
N THR A 195 -15.20 2.25 -30.42
CA THR A 195 -14.97 2.74 -31.81
C THR A 195 -14.46 1.69 -32.80
N VAL A 196 -14.42 0.41 -32.45
CA VAL A 196 -13.93 -0.66 -33.37
C VAL A 196 -15.06 -1.44 -34.06
N LEU A 197 -16.30 -1.35 -33.59
CA LEU A 197 -17.45 -2.12 -34.11
C LEU A 197 -18.44 -1.29 -34.95
N THR A 198 -17.99 -0.26 -35.68
CA THR A 198 -18.76 0.25 -36.81
C THR A 198 -18.45 -0.62 -38.03
N THR A 199 -19.20 -1.69 -38.22
CA THR A 199 -19.21 -2.45 -39.48
C THR A 199 -19.56 -1.51 -40.64
N PRO A 200 -18.80 -1.48 -41.75
CA PRO A 200 -19.21 -0.71 -42.93
C PRO A 200 -20.51 -1.30 -43.52
N PRO A 201 -21.32 -0.48 -44.21
CA PRO A 201 -22.60 -0.89 -44.80
C PRO A 201 -22.45 -1.94 -45.91
#